data_AF-A0A1C6DA74-F1
#
_entry.id   AF-A0A1C6DA74-F1
#
_cell.length_a   1.000
_cell.length_b   1.000
_cell.length_c   1.000
_cell.angle_alpha   90.00
_cell.angle_beta   90.00
_cell.angle_gamma   90.00
#
_symmetry.space_group_name_H-M   'P 1'
#
loop_
_entity.id
_entity.type
_entity.pdbx_description
1 polymer ?
#
loop_
_entity_poly.entity_id
_entity_poly.type
_entity_poly.pdbx_seq_one_letter_code
_entity_poly.pdbx_strand_id
1 'polypeptide(L)'
;MRDAESAAAYLRSIEAVTGLTCSGLVNNTHLCGETTPAEIRKGVALAQEVSRQTGIPILCHTAERRFLESLSDLGEPVFPIAINMKKPWER
;
A
#
# COMPACT_ATOMS: atom_id res chain seq x y z
N MET A 1 8.10 12.23 7.79
CA MET A 1 7.07 12.58 6.80
C MET A 1 6.80 11.32 5.97
N ARG A 2 5.56 11.03 5.56
CA ARG A 2 5.25 9.86 4.70
C ARG A 2 4.93 10.38 3.31
N ASP A 3 5.98 10.72 2.57
CA ASP A 3 5.90 11.21 1.19
C ASP A 3 6.65 10.24 0.24
N ALA A 4 6.49 10.47 -1.05
CA ALA A 4 7.02 9.58 -2.07
C ALA A 4 8.55 9.59 -2.13
N GLU A 5 9.17 10.75 -1.87
CA GLU A 5 10.63 10.89 -1.85
C GLU A 5 11.24 10.05 -0.74
N SER A 6 10.69 10.13 0.48
CA SER A 6 11.13 9.31 1.61
C SER A 6 10.95 7.82 1.32
N ALA A 7 9.82 7.42 0.71
CA ALA A 7 9.57 6.03 0.32
C ALA A 7 10.56 5.54 -0.73
N ALA A 8 10.87 6.34 -1.75
CA ALA A 8 11.87 6.02 -2.77
C ALA A 8 13.27 5.86 -2.14
N ALA A 9 13.65 6.75 -1.21
CA ALA A 9 14.91 6.64 -0.48
C ALA A 9 15.01 5.35 0.34
N TYR A 10 13.92 4.92 0.98
CA TYR A 10 13.87 3.63 1.68
C TYR A 10 14.04 2.45 0.73
N LEU A 11 13.37 2.47 -0.43
CA LEU A 11 13.53 1.42 -1.44
C LEU A 11 15.00 1.28 -1.86
N ARG A 12 15.68 2.38 -2.19
CA ARG A 12 17.11 2.35 -2.54
C ARG A 12 17.99 1.87 -1.39
N SER A 13 17.66 2.21 -0.15
CA SER A 13 18.40 1.74 1.02
C SER A 13 18.24 0.23 1.22
N ILE A 14 17.03 -0.31 1.01
CA ILE A 14 16.78 -1.75 1.06
C ILE A 14 17.58 -2.47 -0.02
N GLU A 15 17.57 -1.96 -1.25
CA GLU A 15 18.35 -2.54 -2.36
C GLU A 15 19.85 -2.52 -2.05
N ALA A 16 20.38 -1.42 -1.51
CA ALA A 16 21.79 -1.30 -1.14
C ALA A 16 22.21 -2.28 -0.03
N VAL A 17 21.36 -2.52 0.97
CA VAL A 17 21.66 -3.42 2.10
C VAL A 17 21.51 -4.89 1.69
N THR A 18 20.49 -5.21 0.90
CA THR A 18 20.15 -6.60 0.55
C THR A 18 20.86 -7.10 -0.70
N GLY A 19 21.31 -6.21 -1.58
CA GLY A 19 21.80 -6.54 -2.92
C GLY A 19 20.72 -7.01 -3.89
N LEU A 20 19.44 -6.92 -3.50
CA LEU A 20 18.29 -7.27 -4.32
C LEU A 20 17.68 -6.02 -4.96
N THR A 21 16.92 -6.21 -6.03
CA THR A 21 16.15 -5.14 -6.69
C THR A 21 14.68 -5.20 -6.29
N CYS A 22 14.08 -4.07 -5.95
CA CYS A 22 12.64 -3.97 -5.74
C CYS A 22 11.93 -4.00 -7.10
N SER A 23 11.17 -5.06 -7.37
CA SER A 23 10.53 -5.29 -8.69
C SER A 23 9.03 -4.97 -8.73
N GLY A 24 8.41 -4.74 -7.59
CA GLY A 24 6.99 -4.42 -7.51
C GLY A 24 6.61 -3.77 -6.20
N LEU A 25 5.59 -2.91 -6.24
CA LEU A 25 5.01 -2.25 -5.07
C LEU A 25 3.68 -2.91 -4.72
N VAL A 26 3.50 -3.19 -3.43
CA VAL A 26 2.20 -3.54 -2.84
C VAL A 26 1.82 -2.41 -1.91
N ASN A 27 0.80 -1.64 -2.27
CA ASN A 27 0.29 -0.60 -1.39
C ASN A 27 -0.58 -1.25 -0.29
N ASN A 28 -0.10 -1.22 0.94
CA ASN A 28 -0.85 -1.67 2.10
C ASN A 28 -1.21 -0.50 3.01
N THR A 29 -2.41 0.04 2.84
CA THR A 29 -2.89 1.15 3.69
C THR A 29 -3.27 0.61 5.06
N HIS A 30 -2.52 1.00 6.09
CA HIS A 30 -2.65 0.44 7.43
C HIS A 30 -3.21 1.47 8.43
N LEU A 31 -4.48 1.31 8.81
CA LEU A 31 -5.12 2.01 9.94
C LEU A 31 -5.96 1.06 10.80
N CYS A 32 -5.65 -0.26 10.77
CA CYS A 32 -6.44 -1.28 11.46
C CYS A 32 -7.94 -1.11 11.14
N GLY A 33 -8.81 -1.08 12.16
CA GLY A 33 -10.26 -0.89 12.00
C GLY A 33 -10.70 0.52 11.60
N GLU A 34 -9.82 1.52 11.65
CA GLU A 34 -10.12 2.93 11.31
C GLU A 34 -9.90 3.24 9.83
N THR A 35 -9.47 2.24 9.05
CA THR A 35 -9.30 2.37 7.60
C THR A 35 -10.63 2.71 6.94
N THR A 36 -10.66 3.78 6.14
CA THR A 36 -11.80 4.15 5.29
C THR A 36 -11.41 4.07 3.82
N PRO A 37 -12.37 4.00 2.87
CA PRO A 37 -12.05 4.08 1.44
C PRO A 37 -11.26 5.35 1.08
N ALA A 38 -11.50 6.47 1.77
CA ALA A 38 -10.74 7.70 1.54
C ALA A 38 -9.26 7.56 1.96
N GLU A 39 -8.98 6.89 3.08
CA GLU A 39 -7.61 6.61 3.51
C GLU A 39 -6.91 5.66 2.53
N ILE A 40 -7.62 4.64 2.02
CA ILE A 40 -7.07 3.74 1.00
C ILE A 40 -6.70 4.54 -0.26
N ARG A 41 -7.55 5.46 -0.71
CA ARG A 41 -7.29 6.31 -1.88
C ARG A 41 -6.10 7.26 -1.68
N LYS A 42 -5.89 7.78 -0.47
CA LYS A 42 -4.66 8.53 -0.15
C LYS A 42 -3.42 7.65 -0.31
N GLY A 43 -3.49 6.40 0.17
CA GLY A 43 -2.43 5.41 -0.03
C GLY A 43 -2.18 5.08 -1.51
N VAL A 44 -3.25 4.94 -2.30
CA VAL A 44 -3.17 4.74 -3.76
C VAL A 44 -2.41 5.89 -4.43
N ALA A 45 -2.81 7.13 -4.14
CA ALA A 45 -2.16 8.32 -4.73
C ALA A 45 -0.66 8.39 -4.37
N LEU A 46 -0.31 8.08 -3.12
CA LEU A 46 1.09 8.00 -2.70
C LEU A 46 1.84 6.89 -3.45
N ALA A 47 1.27 5.70 -3.56
CA ALA A 47 1.88 4.58 -4.26
C ALA A 47 2.10 4.86 -5.75
N GLN A 48 1.16 5.56 -6.40
CA GLN A 48 1.29 6.01 -7.79
C GLN A 48 2.45 6.98 -7.96
N GLU A 49 2.60 7.93 -7.04
CA GLU A 49 3.72 8.86 -7.07
C GLU A 49 5.07 8.16 -6.84
N VAL A 50 5.14 7.20 -5.91
CA VAL A 50 6.35 6.38 -5.71
C VAL A 50 6.66 5.56 -6.96
N SER A 51 5.65 4.92 -7.57
CA SER A 51 5.80 4.15 -8.81
C SER A 51 6.35 5.03 -9.94
N ARG A 52 5.80 6.23 -10.10
CA ARG A 52 6.25 7.22 -11.09
C ARG A 52 7.69 7.66 -10.87
N GLN A 53 8.10 7.90 -9.62
CA GLN A 53 9.47 8.34 -9.30
C GLN A 53 10.50 7.22 -9.44
N THR A 54 10.13 5.99 -9.11
CA THR A 54 11.07 4.85 -9.02
C THR A 54 11.10 3.99 -10.27
N GLY A 55 10.05 4.05 -11.11
CA GLY A 55 9.82 3.15 -12.23
C GLY A 55 9.34 1.75 -11.83
N ILE A 56 9.08 1.50 -10.54
CA ILE A 56 8.66 0.19 -10.04
C ILE A 56 7.14 0.07 -10.16
N PRO A 57 6.59 -0.98 -10.81
CA PRO A 57 5.16 -1.11 -11.02
C PRO A 57 4.40 -1.42 -9.72
N ILE A 58 3.18 -0.91 -9.60
CA ILE A 58 2.25 -1.33 -8.54
C ILE A 58 1.61 -2.65 -8.95
N LEU A 59 1.79 -3.68 -8.13
CA LEU A 59 1.20 -4.99 -8.36
C LEU A 59 -0.25 -5.05 -7.87
N CYS A 60 -0.52 -4.45 -6.71
CA CYS A 60 -1.87 -4.34 -6.17
C CYS A 60 -1.95 -3.31 -5.02
N HIS A 61 -3.19 -2.94 -4.72
CA HIS A 61 -3.57 -2.30 -3.46
C HIS A 61 -4.24 -3.34 -2.56
N THR A 62 -3.94 -3.37 -1.27
CA THR A 62 -4.67 -4.23 -0.33
C THR A 62 -5.84 -3.47 0.28
N ALA A 63 -6.97 -4.16 0.43
CA ALA A 63 -8.13 -3.62 1.13
C ALA A 63 -8.94 -4.75 1.78
N GLU A 64 -9.57 -4.47 2.91
CA GLU A 64 -10.54 -5.41 3.48
C GLU A 64 -11.68 -5.67 2.50
N ARG A 65 -12.21 -6.91 2.48
CA ARG A 65 -13.28 -7.32 1.56
C ARG A 65 -14.48 -6.36 1.51
N ARG A 66 -14.80 -5.73 2.64
CA ARG A 66 -15.91 -4.76 2.76
C ARG A 66 -15.74 -3.49 1.91
N PHE A 67 -14.53 -3.19 1.43
CA PHE A 67 -14.26 -1.99 0.64
C PHE A 67 -14.11 -2.25 -0.86
N LEU A 68 -14.19 -3.50 -1.32
CA LEU A 68 -13.93 -3.83 -2.73
C LEU A 68 -14.87 -3.11 -3.70
N GLU A 69 -16.16 -3.03 -3.37
CA GLU A 69 -17.14 -2.31 -4.20
C GLU A 69 -16.82 -0.81 -4.27
N SER A 70 -16.40 -0.21 -3.15
CA SER A 70 -16.05 1.21 -3.09
C SER A 70 -14.71 1.55 -3.76
N LEU A 71 -13.98 0.56 -4.25
CA LEU A 71 -12.65 0.69 -4.87
C LEU A 71 -12.61 0.05 -6.27
N SER A 72 -13.77 -0.28 -6.85
CA SER A 72 -13.85 -0.92 -8.16
C SER A 72 -13.38 -0.04 -9.32
N ASP A 73 -13.20 1.27 -9.07
CA ASP A 73 -12.74 2.27 -10.02
C ASP A 73 -11.21 2.43 -10.06
N LEU A 74 -10.46 1.73 -9.19
CA LEU A 74 -9.00 1.76 -9.21
C LEU A 74 -8.44 1.06 -10.47
N GLY A 75 -7.36 1.61 -11.03
CA GLY A 75 -6.73 1.07 -12.24
C GLY A 75 -5.93 -0.20 -11.97
N GLU A 76 -5.32 -0.31 -10.79
CA GLU A 76 -4.53 -1.45 -10.35
C GLU A 76 -5.40 -2.47 -9.58
N PRO A 77 -5.01 -3.77 -9.58
CA PRO A 77 -5.76 -4.81 -8.86
C PRO A 77 -5.89 -4.50 -7.36
N VAL A 78 -7.08 -4.78 -6.81
CA VAL A 78 -7.30 -4.75 -5.37
C VAL A 78 -7.22 -6.17 -4.80
N PHE A 79 -6.20 -6.45 -3.99
CA PHE A 79 -6.03 -7.72 -3.31
C PHE A 79 -6.87 -7.75 -2.02
N PRO A 80 -7.90 -8.61 -1.93
CA PRO A 80 -8.78 -8.65 -0.77
C PRO A 80 -8.10 -9.30 0.44
N ILE A 81 -8.13 -8.61 1.58
CA ILE A 81 -7.62 -9.12 2.86
C ILE A 81 -8.74 -9.29 3.90
N ALA A 82 -8.45 -10.11 4.92
CA ALA A 82 -9.30 -10.29 6.10
C ALA A 82 -8.45 -10.10 7.36
N ILE A 83 -8.97 -9.38 8.35
CA ILE A 83 -8.33 -9.21 9.64
C ILE A 83 -8.65 -10.45 10.50
N ASN A 84 -7.68 -11.36 10.63
CA ASN A 84 -7.84 -12.60 11.39
C ASN A 84 -7.37 -12.49 12.85
N MET A 85 -6.58 -11.46 13.18
CA MET A 85 -6.13 -11.17 14.53
C MET A 85 -6.61 -9.79 14.94
N LYS A 86 -7.43 -9.75 15.99
CA LYS A 86 -7.76 -8.51 16.70
C LYS A 86 -6.63 -8.16 17.66
N LYS A 87 -6.53 -6.88 18.02
CA LYS A 87 -5.63 -6.49 19.11
C LYS A 87 -6.10 -7.18 20.41
N PRO A 88 -5.18 -7.59 21.31
CA PRO A 88 -5.53 -8.31 22.54
C PRO A 88 -6.58 -7.61 23.44
N TRP A 89 -6.75 -6.30 23.27
CA TRP A 89 -7.69 -5.46 24.02
C TRP A 89 -8.99 -5.14 23.26
N GLU A 90 -9.11 -5.55 22.00
CA GLU A 90 -10.36 -5.46 21.24
C GLU A 90 -11.21 -6.69 21.56
N ARG A 91 -12.38 -6.47 22.16
CA ARG A 91 -13.36 -7.53 22.44
C ARG A 91 -13.88 -8.19 21.16
#